data_AF-A0A544QS12-F1
#
_entry.id   AF-A0A544QS12-F1
#
_cell.length_a   1.000
_cell.length_b   1.000
_cell.length_c   1.000
_cell.angle_alpha   90.00
_cell.angle_beta   90.00
_cell.angle_gamma   90.00
#
_symmetry.space_group_name_H-M   'P 1'
#
loop_
_entity.id
_entity.type
_entity.pdbx_description
1 polymer ?
#
loop_
_entity_poly.entity_id
_entity_poly.type
_entity_poly.pdbx_seq_one_letter_code
_entity_poly.pdbx_strand_id
1 'polypeptide(L)' 'MLPSMLLQFELALIGFVFSVLTFVVQIALVIWTYNDATDNSSHSAILWALVVLFAPLIGVVLYLLLGRDQR' A
#
# COMPACT_ATOMS: atom_id res chain seq x y z
N MET A 1 -0.14 33.40 20.70
CA MET A 1 0.66 32.93 19.55
C MET A 1 1.44 31.65 19.87
N LEU A 2 2.04 31.51 21.07
CA LEU A 2 2.70 30.26 21.50
C LEU A 2 1.79 29.01 21.53
N PRO A 3 0.54 29.06 22.04
CA PRO A 3 -0.33 27.88 22.10
C PRO A 3 -0.71 27.32 20.73
N SER A 4 -0.92 28.19 19.74
CA SER A 4 -1.26 27.80 18.37
C SER A 4 -0.09 27.15 17.62
N MET A 5 1.15 27.54 17.92
CA MET A 5 2.33 26.91 17.33
C MET A 5 2.52 25.49 17.86
N LEU A 6 2.38 25.28 19.17
CA LEU A 6 2.49 23.95 19.77
C LEU A 6 1.46 22.98 19.19
N LEU A 7 0.20 23.42 19.05
CA LEU A 7 -0.86 22.62 18.42
C LEU A 7 -0.53 22.23 16.96
N GLN A 8 0.06 23.14 16.19
CA GLN A 8 0.48 22.85 14.81
C GLN A 8 1.59 21.80 14.74
N PHE A 9 2.58 21.87 15.64
CA PHE A 9 3.66 20.88 15.72
C PHE A 9 3.14 19.49 16.10
N GLU A 10 2.21 19.40 17.06
CA GLU A 10 1.60 18.12 17.46
C GLU A 10 0.82 17.48 16.31
N LEU A 11 -0.01 18.26 15.62
CA LEU A 11 -0.76 17.77 14.44
C LEU A 11 0.17 17.36 13.30
N ALA A 12 1.25 18.11 13.06
CA ALA A 12 2.24 17.76 12.04
C ALA A 12 2.96 16.44 12.37
N LEU A 13 3.31 16.21 13.65
CA LEU A 13 3.93 14.97 14.08
C LEU A 13 2.98 13.77 13.90
N ILE A 14 1.71 13.91 14.28
CA ILE A 14 0.69 12.87 14.09
C ILE A 14 0.52 12.58 12.60
N GLY A 15 0.41 13.61 11.77
CA GLY A 15 0.31 13.47 10.32
C GLY A 15 1.52 12.75 9.73
N PHE A 16 2.73 13.11 10.16
CA PHE A 16 3.97 12.48 9.72
C PHE A 16 4.02 10.98 10.07
N VAL A 17 3.72 10.63 11.33
CA VAL A 17 3.70 9.23 11.76
C VAL A 17 2.66 8.43 10.97
N PHE A 18 1.47 9.00 10.76
CA PHE A 18 0.42 8.37 9.97
C PHE A 18 0.85 8.15 8.51
N SER A 19 1.49 9.13 7.88
CA SER A 19 2.04 9.00 6.53
C SER A 19 3.10 7.92 6.43
N VAL A 20 4.02 7.83 7.41
CA VAL A 20 5.05 6.79 7.44
C VAL A 20 4.43 5.41 7.59
N LEU A 21 3.46 5.24 8.50
CA LEU A 21 2.76 3.96 8.68
C LEU A 21 2.01 3.55 7.40
N THR A 22 1.30 4.49 6.78
CA THR A 22 0.59 4.24 5.52
C THR A 22 1.57 3.86 4.40
N PHE A 23 2.73 4.50 4.33
CA PHE A 23 3.77 4.17 3.37
C PHE A 23 4.35 2.76 3.60
N VAL A 24 4.62 2.38 4.85
CA VAL A 24 5.08 1.02 5.19
C VAL A 24 4.05 -0.02 4.79
N VAL A 25 2.77 0.20 5.08
CA VAL A 25 1.67 -0.68 4.66
C VAL A 25 1.62 -0.79 3.13
N GLN A 26 1.76 0.34 2.43
CA GLN A 26 1.77 0.35 0.96
C GLN A 26 2.89 -0.50 0.38
N ILE A 27 4.12 -0.35 0.89
CA ILE A 27 5.26 -1.15 0.45
C ILE A 27 5.06 -2.63 0.79
N ALA A 28 4.55 -2.93 1.98
CA ALA A 28 4.25 -4.31 2.39
C ALA A 28 3.24 -4.98 1.46
N LEU A 29 2.19 -4.26 1.03
CA LEU A 29 1.20 -4.76 0.08
C LEU A 29 1.81 -5.02 -1.30
N VAL A 30 2.65 -4.11 -1.82
CA VAL A 30 3.35 -4.31 -3.10
C VAL A 30 4.24 -5.56 -3.07
N ILE A 31 5.05 -5.72 -2.02
CA ILE A 31 5.94 -6.88 -1.85
C ILE A 31 5.12 -8.16 -1.72
N TRP A 32 4.06 -8.13 -0.90
CA TRP A 32 3.16 -9.27 -0.73
C TRP A 32 2.52 -9.68 -2.06
N THR A 33 1.97 -8.73 -2.82
CA THR A 33 1.35 -9.02 -4.12
C THR A 33 2.35 -9.57 -5.12
N TYR A 34 3.58 -9.05 -5.18
CA TYR A 34 4.61 -9.60 -6.05
C TYR A 34 4.93 -11.06 -5.71
N ASN A 35 5.16 -11.36 -4.42
CA ASN A 35 5.49 -12.70 -3.97
C ASN A 35 4.33 -13.66 -4.20
N ASP A 36 3.10 -13.28 -3.84
CA ASP A 36 1.91 -14.11 -4.02
C ASP A 36 1.64 -14.35 -5.52
N ALA A 37 1.79 -13.34 -6.37
CA ALA A 37 1.56 -13.46 -7.81
C ALA A 37 2.61 -14.31 -8.52
N THR A 38 3.83 -14.42 -7.96
CA THR A 38 4.88 -15.29 -8.52
C THR A 38 4.46 -16.76 -8.49
N ASP A 39 3.73 -17.17 -7.45
CA ASP A 39 3.31 -18.56 -7.25
C ASP A 39 1.85 -18.82 -7.67
N ASN A 40 1.01 -17.77 -7.71
CA ASN A 40 -0.44 -17.91 -7.84
C ASN A 40 -1.05 -17.12 -9.01
N SER A 41 -0.25 -16.62 -9.97
CA SER A 41 -0.78 -15.89 -11.13
C SER A 41 -0.23 -16.44 -12.45
N SER A 42 -1.12 -16.60 -13.42
CA SER A 42 -0.80 -16.81 -14.83
C SER A 42 -0.21 -15.58 -15.52
N HIS A 43 -0.35 -14.40 -14.90
CA HIS A 43 0.15 -13.13 -15.40
C HIS A 43 1.47 -12.75 -14.72
N SER A 44 2.19 -11.79 -15.29
CA SER A 44 3.47 -11.33 -14.72
C SER A 44 3.28 -10.75 -13.31
N ALA A 45 4.02 -11.26 -12.33
CA ALA A 45 4.00 -10.76 -10.95
C ALA A 45 4.30 -9.25 -10.83
N ILE A 46 5.18 -8.74 -11.71
CA ILE A 46 5.51 -7.30 -11.70
C ILE A 46 4.34 -6.43 -12.16
N LEU A 47 3.44 -6.95 -13.01
CA LEU A 47 2.23 -6.23 -13.41
C LEU A 47 1.34 -6.00 -12.19
N TRP A 48 1.10 -7.04 -11.40
CA TRP A 48 0.27 -6.94 -10.20
C TRP A 48 0.89 -6.06 -9.12
N ALA A 49 2.22 -6.14 -8.93
CA ALA A 49 2.94 -5.24 -8.04
C ALA A 49 2.78 -3.76 -8.44
N LEU A 50 2.86 -3.45 -9.75
CA LEU A 50 2.64 -2.09 -10.25
C LEU A 50 1.20 -1.63 -10.08
N VAL A 51 0.22 -2.51 -10.34
CA VAL A 51 -1.20 -2.21 -10.11
C VAL A 51 -1.45 -1.84 -8.64
N VAL A 52 -0.89 -2.60 -7.70
CA VAL A 52 -1.00 -2.30 -6.26
C VAL A 52 -0.21 -1.05 -5.87
N LEU A 53 0.94 -0.79 -6.49
CA LEU A 53 1.73 0.42 -6.25
C LEU A 53 0.93 1.71 -6.58
N PHE A 54 0.26 1.73 -7.74
CA PHE A 54 -0.47 2.91 -8.23
C PHE A 54 -1.94 2.96 -7.79
N ALA A 55 -2.53 1.82 -7.47
CA ALA A 55 -3.88 1.70 -6.93
C ALA A 55 -3.84 0.77 -5.71
N PRO A 56 -3.53 1.27 -4.48
CA PRO A 56 -3.33 0.44 -3.29
C PRO A 56 -4.44 -0.57 -3.01
N LEU A 57 -5.59 -0.08 -2.54
CA LEU A 57 -6.70 -0.91 -2.09
C LEU A 57 -7.38 -1.57 -3.28
N ILE A 58 -7.65 -0.79 -4.33
CA ILE A 58 -8.31 -1.29 -5.54
C ILE A 58 -7.44 -2.34 -6.23
N GLY A 59 -6.13 -2.12 -6.33
CA GLY A 59 -5.20 -3.05 -6.94
C GLY A 59 -5.07 -4.36 -6.19
N VAL A 60 -5.10 -4.34 -4.85
CA VAL A 60 -5.14 -5.56 -4.04
C VAL A 60 -6.44 -6.33 -4.30
N VAL A 61 -7.57 -5.63 -4.32
CA VAL A 61 -8.88 -6.25 -4.64
C VAL A 61 -8.89 -6.83 -6.05
N LEU A 62 -8.38 -6.10 -7.05
CA LEU A 62 -8.26 -6.59 -8.42
C LEU A 62 -7.34 -7.81 -8.52
N TYR A 63 -6.20 -7.80 -7.82
CA TYR A 63 -5.31 -8.95 -7.77
C TYR A 63 -6.03 -10.17 -7.19
N LEU A 64 -6.70 -10.03 -6.05
CA LEU A 64 -7.40 -11.15 -5.41
C LEU A 64 -8.55 -11.72 -6.24
N LEU A 65 -9.27 -10.88 -7.00
CA LEU A 65 -10.45 -11.30 -7.75
C LEU A 65 -10.14 -11.76 -9.18
N LEU A 66 -9.17 -11.14 -9.84
CA LEU A 66 -8.86 -11.35 -11.27
C LEU A 66 -7.44 -11.86 -11.50
N GLY A 67 -6.49 -11.48 -10.64
CA GLY A 67 -5.07 -11.75 -10.85
C GLY A 67 -4.57 -13.07 -10.27
N ARG A 68 -5.18 -13.49 -9.18
CA ARG A 68 -4.88 -14.75 -8.53
C ARG A 68 -5.66 -15.86 -9.23
N ASP A 69 -4.93 -16.79 -9.82
CA ASP A 69 -5.51 -17.99 -10.41
C ASP A 69 -6.22 -18.75 -9.28
N GLN A 70 -7.53 -18.88 -9.40
CA GLN A 70 -8.32 -19.67 -8.46
C GLN A 70 -7.92 -21.14 -8.66
N ARG A 71 -7.67 -21.86 -7.55
CA ARG A 71 -7.77 -23.33 -7.61
C ARG A 71 -9.21 -23.73 -7.91
#